data_AF-A0A9P0ENM3-F1
#
_entry.id   AF-A0A9P0ENM3-F1
#
_cell.length_a   1.000
_cell.length_b   1.000
_cell.length_c   1.000
_cell.angle_alpha   90.00
_cell.angle_beta   90.00
_cell.angle_gamma   90.00
#
_symmetry.space_group_name_H-M   'P 1'
#
loop_
_entity.id
_entity.type
_entity.pdbx_description
1 polymer ?
#
loop_
_entity_poly.entity_id
_entity_poly.type
_entity_poly.pdbx_seq_one_letter_code
_entity_poly.pdbx_strand_id
1 'polypeptide(L)'
;MAPSAVTDTPAPNGAKQVAQKDLPSPIDPSMIPRLDQDFIEYYNAYIVVKPVTHQVSMDDIRKYPKLYAASWAKDFTFEPFVNDIEIPGPDGNIIKARCYTPDPRTSPYGDGPYPIHINVHGGGFIFGDLTGDAELCMLVRDRVGIVLTLVAEHVWYKGHEDVWAAFKWVREQGKTINAKVDSISMGGISAGGQITAVCQQLARDEGYELKLALLAVPSVEEFISLKQPSDSPYASYQENALSPCLSWKRIAYCGSVINSSLHKDGDVVRPEFWHSPIRGNLAGLCRTFIATADCDPLRDEGESYGAKLAASGVHVSMRRYMGVPHPFMHMLLIKKGQEYVKEICAQLSTAHSL
;
A
#
# COMPACT_ATOMS: atom_id res chain seq x y z
N MET A 1 9.91 -49.61 16.09
CA MET A 1 8.63 -49.09 16.59
C MET A 1 8.19 -47.96 15.65
N ALA A 2 6.95 -48.09 15.19
CA ALA A 2 6.13 -47.29 14.28
C ALA A 2 6.63 -45.90 13.76
N PRO A 3 6.49 -45.64 12.45
CA PRO A 3 6.45 -44.28 11.91
C PRO A 3 5.10 -43.61 12.22
N SER A 4 5.14 -42.32 12.57
CA SER A 4 3.98 -41.50 12.91
C SER A 4 3.12 -41.25 11.68
N ALA A 5 1.80 -41.38 11.86
CA ALA A 5 0.78 -41.34 10.82
C ALA A 5 0.61 -39.92 10.27
N VAL A 6 0.72 -39.80 8.95
CA VAL A 6 0.18 -38.68 8.17
C VAL A 6 -1.34 -38.77 8.27
N THR A 7 -1.98 -37.77 8.87
CA THR A 7 -3.43 -37.64 8.85
C THR A 7 -3.87 -37.06 7.52
N ASP A 8 -4.32 -37.92 6.62
CA ASP A 8 -5.07 -37.55 5.42
C ASP A 8 -6.29 -36.70 5.81
N THR A 9 -6.32 -35.46 5.36
CA THR A 9 -7.53 -34.62 5.42
C THR A 9 -8.39 -34.97 4.20
N PRO A 10 -9.68 -35.29 4.35
CA PRO A 10 -10.51 -35.68 3.22
C PRO A 10 -10.75 -34.48 2.30
N ALA A 11 -10.57 -34.70 0.99
CA ALA A 11 -10.98 -33.75 -0.04
C ALA A 11 -12.49 -33.48 0.08
N PRO A 12 -12.95 -32.21 -0.02
CA PRO A 12 -14.36 -31.91 0.08
C PRO A 12 -15.09 -32.44 -1.16
N ASN A 13 -15.97 -33.43 -0.92
CA ASN A 13 -16.91 -33.97 -1.88
C ASN A 13 -17.84 -32.87 -2.43
N GLY A 14 -17.90 -32.76 -3.76
CA GLY A 14 -19.11 -32.40 -4.50
C GLY A 14 -19.77 -31.06 -4.17
N ALA A 15 -19.03 -29.96 -4.10
CA ALA A 15 -19.64 -28.64 -4.19
C ALA A 15 -20.22 -28.46 -5.60
N LYS A 16 -21.54 -28.20 -5.72
CA LYS A 16 -22.11 -27.66 -6.96
C LYS A 16 -21.26 -26.45 -7.36
N GLN A 17 -20.66 -26.44 -8.56
CA GLN A 17 -20.02 -25.25 -9.09
C GLN A 17 -21.07 -24.13 -9.13
N VAL A 18 -20.99 -23.22 -8.16
CA VAL A 18 -21.75 -21.97 -8.20
C VAL A 18 -21.25 -21.23 -9.43
N ALA A 19 -22.13 -20.91 -10.37
CA ALA A 19 -21.72 -20.16 -11.56
C ALA A 19 -21.16 -18.81 -11.10
N GLN A 20 -20.03 -18.35 -11.66
CA GLN A 20 -19.37 -17.11 -11.22
C GLN A 20 -20.34 -15.93 -11.07
N LYS A 21 -21.33 -15.82 -11.97
CA LYS A 21 -22.37 -14.78 -11.96
C LYS A 21 -23.19 -14.68 -10.66
N ASP A 22 -23.24 -15.75 -9.86
CA ASP A 22 -24.03 -15.83 -8.63
C ASP A 22 -23.18 -15.55 -7.37
N LEU A 23 -21.88 -15.26 -7.53
CA LEU A 23 -20.98 -14.92 -6.44
C LEU A 23 -20.98 -13.40 -6.17
N PRO A 24 -20.64 -12.94 -4.95
CA PRO A 24 -20.71 -11.52 -4.57
C PRO A 24 -19.89 -10.55 -5.45
N SER A 25 -18.75 -11.01 -5.98
CA SER A 25 -17.83 -10.17 -6.75
C SER A 25 -17.16 -10.94 -7.89
N PRO A 26 -17.86 -11.35 -8.97
CA PRO A 26 -17.24 -12.06 -10.07
C PRO A 26 -16.22 -11.20 -10.82
N ILE A 27 -15.21 -11.85 -11.41
CA ILE A 27 -14.34 -11.20 -12.39
C ILE A 27 -15.16 -10.92 -13.65
N ASP A 28 -15.09 -9.70 -14.19
CA ASP A 28 -15.74 -9.38 -15.45
C ASP A 28 -15.13 -10.23 -16.59
N PRO A 29 -15.94 -10.91 -17.44
CA PRO A 29 -15.43 -11.77 -18.50
C PRO A 29 -14.46 -11.07 -19.46
N SER A 30 -14.61 -9.76 -19.67
CA SER A 30 -13.70 -8.97 -20.52
C SER A 30 -12.28 -8.85 -19.94
N MET A 31 -12.13 -9.00 -18.63
CA MET A 31 -10.83 -8.91 -17.95
C MET A 31 -10.08 -10.24 -17.92
N ILE A 32 -10.78 -11.37 -17.99
CA ILE A 32 -10.19 -12.72 -17.86
C ILE A 32 -8.99 -12.95 -18.80
N PRO A 33 -9.05 -12.61 -20.11
CA PRO A 33 -7.93 -12.85 -21.02
C PRO A 33 -6.64 -12.10 -20.69
N ARG A 34 -6.70 -11.09 -19.80
CA ARG A 34 -5.58 -10.23 -19.41
C ARG A 34 -4.97 -10.62 -18.07
N LEU A 35 -5.53 -11.61 -17.39
CA LEU A 35 -5.15 -11.99 -16.03
C LEU A 35 -4.34 -13.29 -16.02
N ASP A 36 -3.32 -13.35 -15.17
CA ASP A 36 -2.55 -14.57 -14.93
C ASP A 36 -3.44 -15.64 -14.28
N GLN A 37 -3.21 -16.90 -14.66
CA GLN A 37 -4.03 -18.02 -14.21
C GLN A 37 -3.97 -18.23 -12.68
N ASP A 38 -2.79 -18.06 -12.06
CA ASP A 38 -2.62 -18.20 -10.61
C ASP A 38 -3.36 -17.09 -9.84
N PHE A 39 -3.45 -15.88 -10.41
CA PHE A 39 -4.30 -14.81 -9.88
C PHE A 39 -5.79 -15.18 -9.95
N ILE A 40 -6.27 -15.70 -11.08
CA ILE A 40 -7.68 -16.10 -11.23
C ILE A 40 -8.05 -17.17 -10.18
N GLU A 41 -7.18 -18.15 -9.98
CA GLU A 41 -7.34 -19.20 -8.97
C GLU A 41 -7.38 -18.63 -7.55
N TYR A 42 -6.44 -17.75 -7.21
CA TYR A 42 -6.42 -17.04 -5.91
C TYR A 42 -7.70 -16.22 -5.70
N TYR A 43 -8.12 -15.45 -6.70
CA TYR A 43 -9.30 -14.60 -6.62
C TYR A 43 -10.56 -15.42 -6.34
N ASN A 44 -10.75 -16.52 -7.07
CA ASN A 44 -11.88 -17.42 -6.89
C ASN A 44 -11.87 -18.14 -5.53
N ALA A 45 -10.68 -18.42 -4.98
CA ALA A 45 -10.56 -19.07 -3.67
C ALA A 45 -10.82 -18.11 -2.50
N TYR A 46 -10.39 -16.84 -2.59
CA TYR A 46 -10.29 -15.97 -1.42
C TYR A 46 -11.05 -14.64 -1.51
N ILE A 47 -11.26 -14.09 -2.72
CA ILE A 47 -11.80 -12.74 -2.90
C ILE A 47 -13.26 -12.75 -3.35
N VAL A 48 -13.61 -13.62 -4.30
CA VAL A 48 -14.92 -13.63 -4.98
C VAL A 48 -16.11 -13.75 -4.01
N VAL A 49 -15.90 -14.38 -2.85
CA VAL A 49 -16.90 -14.62 -1.80
C VAL A 49 -17.14 -13.43 -0.86
N LYS A 50 -16.32 -12.38 -0.97
CA LYS A 50 -16.41 -11.21 -0.09
C LYS A 50 -17.41 -10.19 -0.64
N PRO A 51 -18.20 -9.52 0.22
CA PRO A 51 -19.02 -8.39 -0.19
C PRO A 51 -18.17 -7.28 -0.81
N VAL A 52 -18.68 -6.65 -1.86
CA VAL A 52 -18.01 -5.50 -2.49
C VAL A 52 -18.21 -4.25 -1.64
N THR A 53 -17.11 -3.64 -1.20
CA THR A 53 -17.14 -2.55 -0.20
C THR A 53 -17.81 -1.27 -0.69
N HIS A 54 -17.87 -1.04 -2.00
CA HIS A 54 -18.56 0.12 -2.59
C HIS A 54 -20.10 -0.05 -2.68
N GLN A 55 -20.65 -1.14 -2.13
CA GLN A 55 -22.10 -1.37 -2.02
C GLN A 55 -22.60 -1.31 -0.57
N VAL A 56 -21.73 -0.99 0.39
CA VAL A 56 -22.05 -0.92 1.82
C VAL A 56 -21.66 0.46 2.40
N SER A 57 -22.29 0.86 3.50
CA SER A 57 -22.00 2.15 4.14
C SER A 57 -20.69 2.12 4.93
N MET A 58 -20.02 3.27 5.04
CA MET A 58 -18.82 3.39 5.88
C MET A 58 -19.11 3.11 7.36
N ASP A 59 -20.31 3.41 7.84
CA ASP A 59 -20.72 3.09 9.22
C ASP A 59 -20.77 1.57 9.44
N ASP A 60 -21.28 0.80 8.48
CA ASP A 60 -21.32 -0.65 8.57
C ASP A 60 -19.91 -1.26 8.51
N ILE A 61 -19.05 -0.74 7.63
CA ILE A 61 -17.64 -1.15 7.55
C ILE A 61 -16.91 -0.89 8.87
N ARG A 62 -17.09 0.31 9.46
CA ARG A 62 -16.47 0.68 10.74
C ARG A 62 -17.02 -0.15 11.91
N LYS A 63 -18.29 -0.52 11.87
CA LYS A 63 -18.93 -1.35 12.91
C LYS A 63 -18.51 -2.82 12.82
N TYR A 64 -18.28 -3.33 11.61
CA TYR A 64 -17.93 -4.74 11.37
C TYR A 64 -16.65 -4.91 10.53
N PRO A 65 -15.49 -4.38 10.98
CA PRO A 65 -14.28 -4.32 10.16
C PRO A 65 -13.79 -5.71 9.71
N LYS A 66 -13.95 -6.75 10.55
CA LYS A 66 -13.55 -8.12 10.20
C LYS A 66 -14.34 -8.73 9.03
N LEU A 67 -15.58 -8.30 8.82
CA LEU A 67 -16.41 -8.80 7.71
C LEU A 67 -15.87 -8.32 6.36
N TYR A 68 -15.38 -7.08 6.33
CA TYR A 68 -14.91 -6.37 5.13
C TYR A 68 -13.38 -6.32 5.01
N ALA A 69 -12.66 -6.87 5.99
CA ALA A 69 -11.22 -6.99 5.96
C ALA A 69 -10.76 -7.72 4.70
N ALA A 70 -9.65 -7.25 4.14
CA ALA A 70 -9.03 -7.86 2.98
C ALA A 70 -8.67 -9.32 3.28
N SER A 71 -8.72 -10.18 2.27
CA SER A 71 -8.43 -11.62 2.43
C SER A 71 -7.00 -11.92 2.87
N TRP A 72 -6.10 -10.95 2.70
CA TRP A 72 -4.68 -11.02 3.10
C TRP A 72 -4.37 -10.32 4.42
N ALA A 73 -5.35 -9.68 5.07
CA ALA A 73 -5.14 -9.03 6.35
C ALA A 73 -4.78 -10.06 7.43
N LYS A 74 -3.66 -9.83 8.13
CA LYS A 74 -3.15 -10.75 9.17
C LYS A 74 -2.74 -9.96 10.40
N ASP A 75 -3.01 -10.54 11.56
CA ASP A 75 -2.61 -9.97 12.84
C ASP A 75 -1.32 -10.63 13.34
N PHE A 76 -0.26 -9.84 13.43
CA PHE A 76 1.05 -10.25 13.94
C PHE A 76 1.40 -9.58 15.27
N THR A 77 0.43 -8.99 15.99
CA THR A 77 0.67 -8.29 17.28
C THR A 77 1.35 -9.19 18.32
N PHE A 78 1.16 -10.51 18.22
CA PHE A 78 1.70 -11.49 19.16
C PHE A 78 3.03 -12.10 18.71
N GLU A 79 3.52 -11.75 17.52
CA GLU A 79 4.80 -12.26 17.05
C GLU A 79 5.98 -11.60 17.79
N PRO A 80 7.07 -12.35 18.06
CA PRO A 80 8.29 -11.77 18.59
C PRO A 80 8.77 -10.60 17.73
N PHE A 81 9.27 -9.56 18.42
CA PHE A 81 9.83 -8.35 17.81
C PHE A 81 8.83 -7.56 16.93
N VAL A 82 7.54 -7.72 17.19
CA VAL A 82 6.48 -6.84 16.69
C VAL A 82 5.89 -6.09 17.87
N ASN A 83 5.94 -4.76 17.84
CA ASN A 83 5.43 -3.93 18.94
C ASN A 83 4.62 -2.76 18.41
N ASP A 84 3.44 -2.57 18.97
CA ASP A 84 2.70 -1.33 18.77
C ASP A 84 3.36 -0.20 19.55
N ILE A 85 3.44 0.98 18.92
CA ILE A 85 3.96 2.21 19.52
C ILE A 85 3.00 3.36 19.26
N GLU A 86 3.08 4.37 20.11
CA GLU A 86 2.29 5.59 20.02
C GLU A 86 3.22 6.77 19.71
N ILE A 87 2.88 7.50 18.65
CA ILE A 87 3.63 8.68 18.20
C ILE A 87 2.75 9.92 18.47
N PRO A 88 3.26 10.95 19.17
CA PRO A 88 2.54 12.21 19.33
C PRO A 88 2.35 12.88 17.97
N GLY A 89 1.11 13.18 17.59
CA GLY A 89 0.82 13.92 16.37
C GLY A 89 0.66 15.43 16.60
N PRO A 90 0.56 16.21 15.50
CA PRO A 90 0.75 17.66 15.52
C PRO A 90 -0.38 18.45 16.19
N ASP A 91 -1.58 17.86 16.34
CA ASP A 91 -2.75 18.46 16.99
C ASP A 91 -3.06 17.83 18.36
N GLY A 92 -2.09 17.10 18.92
CA GLY A 92 -2.24 16.38 20.19
C GLY A 92 -2.94 15.03 20.06
N ASN A 93 -3.24 14.56 18.83
CA ASN A 93 -3.66 13.18 18.61
C ASN A 93 -2.53 12.17 18.88
N ILE A 94 -2.90 10.90 18.99
CA ILE A 94 -1.97 9.78 19.06
C ILE A 94 -2.02 9.01 17.74
N ILE A 95 -0.89 9.02 17.03
CA ILE A 95 -0.69 8.25 15.81
C ILE A 95 -0.28 6.84 16.23
N LYS A 96 -1.14 5.86 15.96
CA LYS A 96 -0.84 4.45 16.23
C LYS A 96 0.09 3.91 15.15
N ALA A 97 1.15 3.25 15.59
CA ALA A 97 2.11 2.62 14.70
C ALA A 97 2.48 1.22 15.18
N ARG A 98 3.06 0.42 14.30
CA ARG A 98 3.61 -0.89 14.58
C ARG A 98 5.03 -0.99 14.07
N CYS A 99 5.94 -1.32 14.98
CA CYS A 99 7.34 -1.56 14.69
C CYS A 99 7.57 -3.06 14.50
N TYR A 100 8.12 -3.41 13.34
CA TYR A 100 8.57 -4.74 12.98
C TYR A 100 10.10 -4.73 12.98
N THR A 101 10.69 -5.24 14.05
CA THR A 101 12.14 -5.27 14.23
C THR A 101 12.69 -6.64 13.81
N PRO A 102 13.84 -6.72 13.12
CA PRO A 102 14.49 -7.99 12.86
C PRO A 102 14.89 -8.66 14.18
N ASP A 103 14.85 -9.99 14.21
CA ASP A 103 15.35 -10.75 15.36
C ASP A 103 16.88 -10.59 15.45
N PRO A 104 17.42 -9.95 16.50
CA PRO A 104 18.86 -9.69 16.61
C PRO A 104 19.70 -10.98 16.66
N ARG A 105 19.09 -12.12 17.01
CA ARG A 105 19.78 -13.42 17.08
C ARG A 105 20.03 -14.04 15.71
N THR A 106 19.23 -13.67 14.71
CA THR A 106 19.26 -14.26 13.35
C THR A 106 19.48 -13.21 12.27
N SER A 107 19.41 -11.92 12.62
CA SER A 107 19.66 -10.79 11.74
C SER A 107 21.05 -10.91 11.11
N PRO A 108 21.16 -10.87 9.77
CA PRO A 108 22.47 -10.85 9.10
C PRO A 108 23.20 -9.51 9.31
N TYR A 109 22.56 -8.53 9.93
CA TYR A 109 23.05 -7.15 10.13
C TYR A 109 23.53 -6.87 11.57
N GLY A 110 23.66 -7.91 12.41
CA GLY A 110 24.05 -7.78 13.81
C GLY A 110 22.95 -7.14 14.67
N ASP A 111 23.34 -6.49 15.78
CA ASP A 111 22.41 -5.92 16.79
C ASP A 111 21.82 -4.54 16.42
N GLY A 112 22.19 -3.97 15.26
CA GLY A 112 21.79 -2.63 14.83
C GLY A 112 22.78 -1.51 15.22
N PRO A 113 22.38 -0.22 15.16
CA PRO A 113 21.06 0.26 14.76
C PRO A 113 20.75 -0.06 13.28
N TYR A 114 19.49 -0.34 12.98
CA TYR A 114 19.06 -0.78 11.65
C TYR A 114 18.56 0.38 10.80
N PRO A 115 18.75 0.35 9.47
CA PRO A 115 17.94 1.17 8.58
C PRO A 115 16.45 0.99 8.85
N ILE A 116 15.66 2.03 8.58
CA ILE A 116 14.22 2.02 8.82
C ILE A 116 13.46 2.34 7.54
N HIS A 117 12.45 1.52 7.25
CA HIS A 117 11.45 1.74 6.24
C HIS A 117 10.12 2.13 6.88
N ILE A 118 9.60 3.31 6.56
CA ILE A 118 8.26 3.73 6.99
C ILE A 118 7.26 3.27 5.93
N ASN A 119 6.40 2.31 6.28
CA ASN A 119 5.34 1.80 5.42
C ASN A 119 4.00 2.50 5.68
N VAL A 120 3.39 3.00 4.62
CA VAL A 120 2.09 3.67 4.63
C VAL A 120 1.06 2.79 3.91
N HIS A 121 0.03 2.35 4.63
CA HIS A 121 -0.94 1.41 4.08
C HIS A 121 -1.80 2.01 2.96
N GLY A 122 -2.28 1.13 2.08
CA GLY A 122 -3.31 1.46 1.11
C GLY A 122 -4.73 1.46 1.70
N GLY A 123 -5.73 1.65 0.85
CA GLY A 123 -7.13 1.62 1.27
C GLY A 123 -7.97 2.81 0.79
N GLY A 124 -7.53 3.52 -0.25
CA GLY A 124 -8.29 4.62 -0.83
C GLY A 124 -8.57 5.74 0.16
N PHE A 125 -7.66 5.96 1.13
CA PHE A 125 -7.73 6.98 2.19
C PHE A 125 -8.88 6.81 3.20
N ILE A 126 -9.69 5.75 3.05
CA ILE A 126 -10.91 5.53 3.86
C ILE A 126 -10.95 4.14 4.52
N PHE A 127 -10.08 3.23 4.07
CA PHE A 127 -9.89 1.89 4.60
C PHE A 127 -8.45 1.70 5.07
N GLY A 128 -8.26 0.62 5.83
CA GLY A 128 -6.94 0.16 6.27
C GLY A 128 -6.81 0.20 7.78
N ASP A 129 -5.82 -0.55 8.26
CA ASP A 129 -5.37 -0.61 9.65
C ASP A 129 -3.96 -1.24 9.66
N LEU A 130 -3.44 -1.55 10.84
CA LEU A 130 -2.11 -2.17 11.02
C LEU A 130 -2.02 -3.62 10.52
N THR A 131 -3.10 -4.21 9.99
CA THR A 131 -3.14 -5.61 9.55
C THR A 131 -3.06 -5.78 8.04
N GLY A 132 -3.42 -4.75 7.26
CA GLY A 132 -3.51 -4.82 5.79
C GLY A 132 -2.19 -5.14 5.10
N ASP A 133 -1.11 -4.49 5.55
CA ASP A 133 0.24 -4.65 4.98
C ASP A 133 1.14 -5.52 5.87
N ALA A 134 0.60 -6.10 6.94
CA ALA A 134 1.39 -6.64 8.03
C ALA A 134 2.27 -7.83 7.61
N GLU A 135 1.77 -8.68 6.70
CA GLU A 135 2.56 -9.81 6.19
C GLU A 135 3.73 -9.33 5.32
N LEU A 136 3.55 -8.27 4.54
CA LEU A 136 4.64 -7.64 3.79
C LEU A 136 5.69 -7.06 4.74
N CYS A 137 5.25 -6.37 5.80
CA CYS A 137 6.14 -5.78 6.80
C CYS A 137 6.98 -6.85 7.51
N MET A 138 6.35 -7.97 7.89
CA MET A 138 7.05 -9.14 8.44
C MET A 138 8.10 -9.69 7.48
N LEU A 139 7.78 -9.85 6.19
CA LEU A 139 8.73 -10.37 5.21
C LEU A 139 9.91 -9.43 4.94
N VAL A 140 9.68 -8.13 4.99
CA VAL A 140 10.72 -7.12 4.74
C VAL A 140 11.63 -6.95 5.97
N ARG A 141 11.10 -7.01 7.19
CA ARG A 141 11.89 -6.76 8.40
C ARG A 141 13.12 -7.68 8.50
N ASP A 142 12.93 -8.96 8.16
CA ASP A 142 13.96 -9.99 8.27
C ASP A 142 15.03 -9.89 7.17
N ARG A 143 14.88 -8.96 6.22
CA ARG A 143 15.75 -8.82 5.03
C ARG A 143 16.40 -7.46 4.87
N VAL A 144 15.95 -6.45 5.62
CA VAL A 144 16.36 -5.06 5.40
C VAL A 144 16.62 -4.31 6.71
N GLY A 145 15.78 -4.50 7.73
CA GLY A 145 15.88 -3.69 8.95
C GLY A 145 14.52 -3.45 9.58
N ILE A 146 14.33 -2.31 10.22
CA ILE A 146 13.06 -1.99 10.88
C ILE A 146 12.03 -1.59 9.83
N VAL A 147 10.83 -2.14 9.92
CA VAL A 147 9.66 -1.59 9.22
C VAL A 147 8.73 -0.94 10.25
N LEU A 148 8.39 0.32 10.04
CA LEU A 148 7.42 1.05 10.84
C LEU A 148 6.15 1.29 10.02
N THR A 149 5.04 0.67 10.41
CA THR A 149 3.75 0.86 9.74
C THR A 149 2.86 1.76 10.59
N LEU A 150 2.19 2.71 9.95
CA LEU A 150 1.35 3.72 10.61
C LEU A 150 -0.11 3.49 10.26
N VAL A 151 -1.03 3.73 11.20
CA VAL A 151 -2.44 3.98 10.86
C VAL A 151 -2.57 5.44 10.49
N ALA A 152 -2.69 5.74 9.20
CA ALA A 152 -3.05 7.08 8.78
C ALA A 152 -4.54 7.31 9.08
N GLU A 153 -4.88 8.45 9.69
CA GLU A 153 -6.27 8.86 9.86
C GLU A 153 -7.02 8.82 8.52
N HIS A 154 -8.26 8.33 8.55
CA HIS A 154 -9.12 8.19 7.36
C HIS A 154 -9.82 9.50 6.99
N VAL A 155 -9.16 10.62 7.28
CA VAL A 155 -9.59 11.98 6.93
C VAL A 155 -8.54 12.55 5.99
N TRP A 156 -9.02 13.09 4.87
CA TRP A 156 -8.15 13.65 3.84
C TRP A 156 -7.24 14.74 4.41
N TYR A 157 -5.98 14.79 3.99
CA TYR A 157 -4.89 15.60 4.57
C TYR A 157 -4.46 15.25 5.99
N LYS A 158 -5.37 14.90 6.90
CA LYS A 158 -4.98 14.52 8.26
C LYS A 158 -4.07 13.28 8.24
N GLY A 159 -4.40 12.28 7.42
CA GLY A 159 -3.52 11.12 7.21
C GLY A 159 -2.13 11.50 6.67
N HIS A 160 -2.03 12.50 5.80
CA HIS A 160 -0.75 13.03 5.31
C HIS A 160 0.06 13.71 6.40
N GLU A 161 -0.61 14.51 7.24
CA GLU A 161 0.01 15.20 8.36
C GLU A 161 0.52 14.23 9.43
N ASP A 162 -0.24 13.18 9.72
CA ASP A 162 0.17 12.13 10.66
C ASP A 162 1.39 11.38 10.14
N VAL A 163 1.41 11.01 8.85
CA VAL A 163 2.59 10.36 8.25
C VAL A 163 3.80 11.30 8.25
N TRP A 164 3.60 12.59 7.97
CA TRP A 164 4.68 13.58 8.04
C TRP A 164 5.23 13.76 9.47
N ALA A 165 4.34 13.80 10.46
CA ALA A 165 4.72 13.85 11.87
C ALA A 165 5.48 12.60 12.30
N ALA A 166 5.05 11.41 11.86
CA ALA A 166 5.75 10.17 12.12
C ALA A 166 7.14 10.12 11.49
N PHE A 167 7.31 10.63 10.26
CA PHE A 167 8.64 10.77 9.64
C PHE A 167 9.57 11.64 10.50
N LYS A 168 9.10 12.81 10.94
CA LYS A 168 9.90 13.70 11.82
C LYS A 168 10.20 13.05 13.17
N TRP A 169 9.23 12.33 13.75
CA TRP A 169 9.44 11.57 14.98
C TRP A 169 10.53 10.50 14.79
N VAL A 170 10.55 9.77 13.68
CA VAL A 170 11.62 8.79 13.41
C VAL A 170 12.99 9.48 13.31
N ARG A 171 13.08 10.64 12.65
CA ARG A 171 14.32 11.42 12.55
C ARG A 171 14.86 11.85 13.93
N GLU A 172 13.97 12.25 14.83
CA GLU A 172 14.33 12.81 16.13
C GLU A 172 14.51 11.74 17.21
N GLN A 173 13.61 10.75 17.24
CA GLN A 173 13.44 9.77 18.31
C GLN A 173 13.67 8.33 17.88
N GLY A 174 13.93 8.04 16.61
CA GLY A 174 14.05 6.68 16.07
C GLY A 174 15.12 5.81 16.76
N LYS A 175 16.11 6.42 17.40
CA LYS A 175 17.09 5.67 18.23
C LYS A 175 16.42 4.87 19.36
N THR A 176 15.27 5.33 19.87
CA THR A 176 14.50 4.64 20.91
C THR A 176 13.93 3.29 20.46
N ILE A 177 13.78 3.10 19.15
CA ILE A 177 13.36 1.83 18.53
C ILE A 177 14.51 1.12 17.80
N ASN A 178 15.76 1.50 18.11
CA ASN A 178 16.98 0.98 17.48
C ASN A 178 17.11 1.29 15.97
N ALA A 179 16.47 2.38 15.51
CA ALA A 179 16.56 2.83 14.12
C ALA A 179 17.75 3.76 13.88
N LYS A 180 18.36 3.61 12.69
CA LYS A 180 19.39 4.47 12.13
C LYS A 180 18.74 5.67 11.45
N VAL A 181 18.65 6.78 12.19
CA VAL A 181 17.88 7.99 11.82
C VAL A 181 18.41 8.76 10.59
N ASP A 182 19.63 8.47 10.14
CA ASP A 182 20.25 8.96 8.90
C ASP A 182 20.08 7.98 7.71
N SER A 183 19.35 6.88 7.90
CA SER A 183 19.09 5.86 6.89
C SER A 183 17.60 5.49 6.87
N ILE A 184 16.78 6.43 6.38
CA ILE A 184 15.32 6.31 6.32
C ILE A 184 14.86 6.15 4.87
N SER A 185 14.02 5.15 4.61
CA SER A 185 13.22 5.04 3.39
C SER A 185 11.73 5.11 3.75
N MET A 186 10.90 5.45 2.77
CA MET A 186 9.45 5.45 2.92
C MET A 186 8.80 4.71 1.77
N GLY A 187 7.64 4.12 1.99
CA GLY A 187 6.92 3.38 0.98
C GLY A 187 5.46 3.24 1.28
N GLY A 188 4.68 2.95 0.25
CA GLY A 188 3.27 2.65 0.43
C GLY A 188 2.59 2.17 -0.83
N ILE A 189 1.42 1.61 -0.61
CA ILE A 189 0.59 0.98 -1.64
C ILE A 189 -0.62 1.87 -1.89
N SER A 190 -0.97 2.12 -3.15
CA SER A 190 -2.19 2.85 -3.51
C SER A 190 -2.21 4.27 -2.90
N ALA A 191 -3.21 4.57 -2.08
CA ALA A 191 -3.29 5.77 -1.24
C ALA A 191 -2.00 6.00 -0.41
N GLY A 192 -1.40 4.96 0.15
CA GLY A 192 -0.14 5.08 0.89
C GLY A 192 1.04 5.46 -0.01
N GLY A 193 1.01 5.04 -1.28
CA GLY A 193 1.96 5.48 -2.30
C GLY A 193 1.79 6.97 -2.62
N GLN A 194 0.56 7.48 -2.68
CA GLN A 194 0.29 8.91 -2.82
C GLN A 194 0.85 9.69 -1.63
N ILE A 195 0.54 9.28 -0.40
CA ILE A 195 1.00 9.96 0.82
C ILE A 195 2.53 9.95 0.89
N THR A 196 3.15 8.84 0.51
CA THR A 196 4.62 8.73 0.41
C THR A 196 5.19 9.71 -0.62
N ALA A 197 4.56 9.86 -1.79
CA ALA A 197 4.99 10.82 -2.80
C ALA A 197 4.87 12.28 -2.32
N VAL A 198 3.86 12.60 -1.51
CA VAL A 198 3.75 13.91 -0.84
C VAL A 198 4.87 14.09 0.19
N CYS A 199 5.09 13.11 1.07
CA CYS A 199 6.14 13.15 2.10
C CYS A 199 7.54 13.24 1.48
N GLN A 200 7.76 12.63 0.32
CA GLN A 200 9.02 12.75 -0.42
C GLN A 200 9.31 14.21 -0.80
N GLN A 201 8.30 14.96 -1.23
CA GLN A 201 8.43 16.38 -1.56
C GLN A 201 8.64 17.24 -0.31
N LEU A 202 7.89 16.98 0.76
CA LEU A 202 8.07 17.66 2.05
C LEU A 202 9.47 17.45 2.62
N ALA A 203 9.99 16.23 2.57
CA ALA A 203 11.35 15.91 3.01
C ALA A 203 12.41 16.71 2.24
N ARG A 204 12.27 16.81 0.91
CA ARG A 204 13.17 17.64 0.07
C ARG A 204 13.06 19.11 0.44
N ASP A 205 11.85 19.63 0.61
CA ASP A 205 11.60 21.04 0.94
C ASP A 205 12.18 21.44 2.31
N GLU A 206 12.16 20.53 3.29
CA GLU A 206 12.76 20.73 4.62
C GLU A 206 14.25 20.32 4.69
N GLY A 207 14.86 19.87 3.59
CA GLY A 207 16.28 19.49 3.54
C GLY A 207 16.61 18.16 4.22
N TYR A 208 15.63 17.28 4.41
CA TYR A 208 15.85 15.93 4.92
C TYR A 208 16.16 14.94 3.80
N GLU A 209 17.18 14.13 4.03
CA GLU A 209 17.54 13.05 3.11
C GLU A 209 16.66 11.81 3.34
N LEU A 210 15.93 11.41 2.30
CA LEU A 210 15.33 10.08 2.18
C LEU A 210 16.20 9.20 1.29
N LYS A 211 16.46 7.96 1.69
CA LYS A 211 17.26 7.00 0.91
C LYS A 211 16.49 6.44 -0.29
N LEU A 212 15.19 6.24 -0.13
CA LEU A 212 14.31 5.63 -1.14
C LEU A 212 12.85 5.97 -0.87
N ALA A 213 12.09 6.20 -1.95
CA ALA A 213 10.63 6.14 -1.98
C ALA A 213 10.16 4.89 -2.75
N LEU A 214 9.38 4.01 -2.11
CA LEU A 214 8.75 2.84 -2.74
C LEU A 214 7.27 3.12 -3.01
N LEU A 215 6.89 3.28 -4.27
CA LEU A 215 5.52 3.64 -4.65
C LEU A 215 4.88 2.49 -5.42
N ALA A 216 3.97 1.75 -4.78
CA ALA A 216 3.27 0.65 -5.43
C ALA A 216 1.86 1.06 -5.80
N VAL A 217 1.51 0.90 -7.08
CA VAL A 217 0.22 1.28 -7.69
C VAL A 217 -0.28 2.65 -7.21
N PRO A 218 0.57 3.70 -7.20
CA PRO A 218 0.27 4.92 -6.45
C PRO A 218 -0.83 5.74 -7.14
N SER A 219 -1.71 6.36 -6.34
CA SER A 219 -2.71 7.30 -6.85
C SER A 219 -2.13 8.71 -6.90
N VAL A 220 -1.57 9.17 -8.02
CA VAL A 220 -0.71 10.38 -8.05
C VAL A 220 -1.35 11.59 -8.75
N GLU A 221 -2.54 11.43 -9.31
CA GLU A 221 -3.31 12.47 -9.99
C GLU A 221 -4.70 12.66 -9.36
N GLU A 222 -5.33 13.79 -9.67
CA GLU A 222 -6.69 14.15 -9.28
C GLU A 222 -7.69 13.11 -9.81
N PHE A 223 -8.47 12.49 -8.92
CA PHE A 223 -9.51 11.52 -9.28
C PHE A 223 -10.89 11.83 -8.65
N ILE A 224 -10.96 12.74 -7.68
CA ILE A 224 -12.15 13.02 -6.87
C ILE A 224 -13.23 13.68 -7.73
N SER A 225 -12.83 14.56 -8.66
CA SER A 225 -13.76 15.33 -9.49
C SER A 225 -14.26 14.57 -10.73
N LEU A 226 -13.66 13.44 -11.05
CA LEU A 226 -13.98 12.62 -12.23
C LEU A 226 -15.37 11.99 -12.10
N LYS A 227 -16.19 12.09 -13.15
CA LYS A 227 -17.58 11.56 -13.17
C LYS A 227 -17.70 10.24 -13.90
N GLN A 228 -16.78 9.96 -14.82
CA GLN A 228 -16.69 8.72 -15.58
C GLN A 228 -15.22 8.41 -15.94
N PRO A 229 -14.88 7.15 -16.28
CA PRO A 229 -13.49 6.77 -16.56
C PRO A 229 -12.82 7.61 -17.66
N SER A 230 -13.57 7.99 -18.69
CA SER A 230 -13.09 8.77 -19.83
C SER A 230 -12.83 10.25 -19.52
N ASP A 231 -13.19 10.73 -18.32
CA ASP A 231 -12.81 12.08 -17.89
C ASP A 231 -11.33 12.15 -17.49
N SER A 232 -10.73 11.01 -17.15
CA SER A 232 -9.30 10.91 -16.86
C SER A 232 -8.47 11.11 -18.15
N PRO A 233 -7.35 11.85 -18.09
CA PRO A 233 -6.42 11.92 -19.22
C PRO A 233 -5.66 10.59 -19.47
N TYR A 234 -5.81 9.62 -18.57
CA TYR A 234 -5.11 8.35 -18.59
C TYR A 234 -6.01 7.22 -19.12
N ALA A 235 -5.61 6.63 -20.26
CA ALA A 235 -6.37 5.58 -20.92
C ALA A 235 -6.63 4.36 -20.02
N SER A 236 -5.70 4.04 -19.11
CA SER A 236 -5.85 2.96 -18.14
C SER A 236 -7.13 3.04 -17.31
N TYR A 237 -7.66 4.24 -17.02
CA TYR A 237 -8.94 4.38 -16.31
C TYR A 237 -10.09 3.73 -17.07
N GLN A 238 -10.16 3.96 -18.38
CA GLN A 238 -11.19 3.38 -19.24
C GLN A 238 -10.90 1.90 -19.55
N GLU A 239 -9.66 1.56 -19.89
CA GLU A 239 -9.24 0.18 -20.21
C GLU A 239 -9.47 -0.79 -19.03
N ASN A 240 -9.30 -0.31 -17.81
CA ASN A 240 -9.37 -1.11 -16.59
C ASN A 240 -10.59 -0.75 -15.72
N ALA A 241 -11.60 -0.07 -16.27
CA ALA A 241 -12.79 0.37 -15.52
C ALA A 241 -13.54 -0.76 -14.81
N LEU A 242 -13.43 -1.99 -15.33
CA LEU A 242 -14.04 -3.22 -14.79
C LEU A 242 -13.03 -4.16 -14.12
N SER A 243 -11.82 -3.69 -13.85
CA SER A 243 -10.77 -4.52 -13.25
C SER A 243 -11.20 -5.09 -11.89
N PRO A 244 -10.85 -6.37 -11.59
CA PRO A 244 -11.11 -6.93 -10.27
C PRO A 244 -10.39 -6.13 -9.17
N CYS A 245 -10.98 -6.15 -7.98
CA CYS A 245 -10.52 -5.44 -6.78
C CYS A 245 -10.64 -3.90 -6.84
N LEU A 246 -10.12 -3.24 -7.86
CA LEU A 246 -10.21 -1.78 -8.05
C LEU A 246 -10.86 -1.46 -9.41
N SER A 247 -12.18 -1.42 -9.42
CA SER A 247 -12.96 -0.93 -10.57
C SER A 247 -13.20 0.57 -10.47
N TRP A 248 -13.67 1.17 -11.57
CA TRP A 248 -14.13 2.56 -11.59
C TRP A 248 -15.17 2.84 -10.50
N LYS A 249 -16.12 1.92 -10.29
CA LYS A 249 -17.15 2.05 -9.23
C LYS A 249 -16.52 2.22 -7.85
N ARG A 250 -15.41 1.52 -7.57
CA ARG A 250 -14.70 1.62 -6.30
C ARG A 250 -13.92 2.93 -6.19
N ILE A 251 -13.28 3.40 -7.28
CA ILE A 251 -12.60 4.69 -7.32
C ILE A 251 -13.58 5.83 -7.06
N ALA A 252 -14.70 5.85 -7.79
CA ALA A 252 -15.76 6.86 -7.64
C ALA A 252 -16.35 6.86 -6.21
N TYR A 253 -16.54 5.66 -5.62
CA TYR A 253 -16.95 5.54 -4.22
C TYR A 253 -15.95 6.19 -3.26
N CYS A 254 -14.66 5.86 -3.35
CA CYS A 254 -13.63 6.49 -2.52
C CYS A 254 -13.63 8.01 -2.69
N GLY A 255 -13.69 8.49 -3.94
CA GLY A 255 -13.74 9.93 -4.25
C GLY A 255 -14.94 10.61 -3.60
N SER A 256 -16.12 9.99 -3.64
CA SER A 256 -17.34 10.53 -3.00
C SER A 256 -17.22 10.64 -1.48
N VAL A 257 -16.63 9.63 -0.82
CA VAL A 257 -16.43 9.63 0.63
C VAL A 257 -15.43 10.71 1.01
N ILE A 258 -14.31 10.80 0.29
CA ILE A 258 -13.31 11.86 0.49
C ILE A 258 -13.94 13.24 0.30
N ASN A 259 -14.65 13.47 -0.80
CA ASN A 259 -15.28 14.75 -1.10
C ASN A 259 -16.26 15.18 0.01
N SER A 260 -17.01 14.23 0.60
CA SER A 260 -17.90 14.51 1.73
C SER A 260 -17.16 14.92 3.02
N SER A 261 -15.88 14.55 3.15
CA SER A 261 -15.03 14.91 4.30
C SER A 261 -14.29 16.24 4.11
N LEU A 262 -13.94 16.60 2.87
CA LEU A 262 -13.21 17.85 2.55
C LEU A 262 -13.91 19.11 3.07
N HIS A 263 -15.24 19.13 3.09
CA HIS A 263 -16.02 20.27 3.55
C HIS A 263 -15.97 20.51 5.08
N LYS A 264 -15.33 19.63 5.86
CA LYS A 264 -15.24 19.74 7.31
C LYS A 264 -13.91 20.33 7.81
N ASP A 265 -12.88 20.33 6.97
CA ASP A 265 -11.59 20.96 7.28
C ASP A 265 -11.65 22.44 6.87
N GLY A 266 -11.73 23.33 7.85
CA GLY A 266 -11.72 24.77 7.61
C GLY A 266 -10.44 25.22 6.92
N ASP A 267 -10.59 25.85 5.74
CA ASP A 267 -9.73 26.84 5.06
C ASP A 267 -8.19 26.69 5.01
N VAL A 268 -7.58 25.58 5.44
CA VAL A 268 -6.13 25.38 5.26
C VAL A 268 -5.83 25.02 3.81
N VAL A 269 -5.48 26.04 3.03
CA VAL A 269 -5.02 25.88 1.64
C VAL A 269 -3.66 25.20 1.63
N ARG A 270 -3.62 23.95 1.16
CA ARG A 270 -2.39 23.19 0.94
C ARG A 270 -1.93 23.35 -0.51
N PRO A 271 -0.61 23.31 -0.78
CA PRO A 271 -0.11 23.29 -2.14
C PRO A 271 -0.71 22.12 -2.94
N GLU A 272 -0.90 22.32 -4.25
CA GLU A 272 -1.55 21.35 -5.14
C GLU A 272 -0.92 19.94 -5.09
N PHE A 273 0.39 19.84 -4.84
CA PHE A 273 1.08 18.56 -4.76
C PHE A 273 0.62 17.68 -3.59
N TRP A 274 0.00 18.23 -2.53
CA TRP A 274 -0.60 17.43 -1.47
C TRP A 274 -1.78 16.60 -1.98
N HIS A 275 -2.50 17.14 -2.96
CA HIS A 275 -3.59 16.46 -3.61
C HIS A 275 -3.07 15.58 -4.75
N SER A 276 -2.32 16.18 -5.68
CA SER A 276 -1.82 15.54 -6.90
C SER A 276 -0.30 15.67 -6.95
N PRO A 277 0.47 14.76 -6.32
CA PRO A 277 1.92 14.89 -6.20
C PRO A 277 2.64 14.99 -7.54
N ILE A 278 2.04 14.49 -8.62
CA ILE A 278 2.54 14.65 -10.00
C ILE A 278 2.61 16.11 -10.49
N ARG A 279 1.92 17.04 -9.83
CA ARG A 279 1.87 18.47 -10.15
C ARG A 279 2.83 19.31 -9.30
N GLY A 280 3.64 18.68 -8.45
CA GLY A 280 4.64 19.35 -7.63
C GLY A 280 5.99 19.57 -8.30
N ASN A 281 6.93 20.18 -7.57
CA ASN A 281 8.32 20.30 -8.02
C ASN A 281 9.08 19.01 -7.74
N LEU A 282 9.40 18.26 -8.79
CA LEU A 282 9.99 16.92 -8.69
C LEU A 282 11.54 16.91 -8.70
N ALA A 283 12.20 18.05 -8.84
CA ALA A 283 13.66 18.12 -8.89
C ALA A 283 14.30 17.86 -7.51
N GLY A 284 15.36 17.05 -7.45
CA GLY A 284 16.07 16.80 -6.19
C GLY A 284 15.31 15.90 -5.20
N LEU A 285 14.22 15.25 -5.63
CA LEU A 285 13.62 14.17 -4.85
C LEU A 285 14.56 12.96 -4.77
N CYS A 286 14.39 12.15 -3.73
CA CYS A 286 15.21 10.96 -3.53
C CYS A 286 14.99 9.90 -4.61
N ARG A 287 15.85 8.88 -4.64
CA ARG A 287 15.67 7.68 -5.47
C ARG A 287 14.25 7.14 -5.29
N THR A 288 13.59 6.79 -6.39
CA THR A 288 12.22 6.25 -6.37
C THR A 288 12.15 4.91 -7.10
N PHE A 289 11.49 3.94 -6.49
CA PHE A 289 11.02 2.74 -7.18
C PHE A 289 9.50 2.81 -7.35
N ILE A 290 9.01 2.56 -8.56
CA ILE A 290 7.58 2.54 -8.87
C ILE A 290 7.18 1.16 -9.40
N ALA A 291 6.24 0.51 -8.72
CA ALA A 291 5.59 -0.70 -9.21
C ALA A 291 4.18 -0.36 -9.71
N THR A 292 3.85 -0.72 -10.95
CA THR A 292 2.48 -0.61 -11.49
C THR A 292 1.94 -1.99 -11.84
N ALA A 293 0.62 -2.11 -11.93
CA ALA A 293 -0.06 -3.34 -12.34
C ALA A 293 -0.71 -3.14 -13.72
N ASP A 294 -0.71 -4.18 -14.56
CA ASP A 294 -1.26 -4.09 -15.93
C ASP A 294 -2.78 -3.87 -15.94
N CYS A 295 -3.50 -4.61 -15.10
CA CYS A 295 -4.95 -4.50 -14.95
C CYS A 295 -5.33 -3.51 -13.84
N ASP A 296 -4.84 -2.27 -13.92
CA ASP A 296 -5.06 -1.24 -12.90
C ASP A 296 -5.47 0.10 -13.53
N PRO A 297 -6.61 0.71 -13.12
CA PRO A 297 -6.96 2.05 -13.54
C PRO A 297 -5.86 3.08 -13.32
N LEU A 298 -5.07 2.95 -12.24
CA LEU A 298 -4.02 3.92 -11.86
C LEU A 298 -2.66 3.66 -12.54
N ARG A 299 -2.61 2.69 -13.48
CA ARG A 299 -1.36 2.29 -14.15
C ARG A 299 -0.67 3.47 -14.82
N ASP A 300 -1.37 4.18 -15.70
CA ASP A 300 -0.73 5.20 -16.54
C ASP A 300 -0.35 6.45 -15.75
N GLU A 301 -1.08 6.80 -14.68
CA GLU A 301 -0.69 7.93 -13.82
C GLU A 301 0.58 7.63 -13.02
N GLY A 302 0.71 6.41 -12.49
CA GLY A 302 1.94 5.98 -11.82
C GLY A 302 3.15 5.99 -12.76
N GLU A 303 2.96 5.55 -14.01
CA GLU A 303 4.02 5.55 -15.02
C GLU A 303 4.37 6.96 -15.50
N SER A 304 3.36 7.82 -15.68
CA SER A 304 3.52 9.25 -15.99
C SER A 304 4.31 9.96 -14.89
N TYR A 305 4.03 9.65 -13.61
CA TYR A 305 4.81 10.18 -12.49
C TYR A 305 6.28 9.72 -12.53
N GLY A 306 6.52 8.43 -12.80
CA GLY A 306 7.88 7.90 -12.99
C GLY A 306 8.64 8.59 -14.12
N ALA A 307 7.99 8.83 -15.26
CA ALA A 307 8.58 9.56 -16.38
C ALA A 307 8.92 11.01 -16.02
N LYS A 308 8.02 11.71 -15.31
CA LYS A 308 8.24 13.09 -14.85
C LYS A 308 9.36 13.20 -13.81
N LEU A 309 9.46 12.24 -12.89
CA LEU A 309 10.57 12.14 -11.94
C LEU A 309 11.90 11.99 -12.68
N ALA A 310 11.99 11.05 -13.62
CA ALA A 310 13.20 10.82 -14.41
C ALA A 310 13.58 12.06 -15.24
N ALA A 311 12.61 12.72 -15.87
CA ALA A 311 12.82 13.98 -16.60
C ALA A 311 13.31 15.12 -15.69
N SER A 312 13.03 15.06 -14.39
CA SER A 312 13.48 16.00 -13.37
C SER A 312 14.83 15.63 -12.74
N GLY A 313 15.52 14.61 -13.26
CA GLY A 313 16.84 14.17 -12.83
C GLY A 313 16.83 13.19 -11.65
N VAL A 314 15.67 12.66 -11.25
CA VAL A 314 15.57 11.67 -10.16
C VAL A 314 16.00 10.29 -10.66
N HIS A 315 16.71 9.53 -9.83
CA HIS A 315 16.98 8.13 -10.12
C HIS A 315 15.71 7.29 -9.92
N VAL A 316 15.12 6.83 -11.03
CA VAL A 316 13.86 6.08 -11.03
C VAL A 316 14.09 4.66 -11.55
N SER A 317 13.64 3.68 -10.78
CA SER A 317 13.43 2.30 -11.22
C SER A 317 11.93 2.06 -11.34
N MET A 318 11.46 1.53 -12.46
CA MET A 318 10.02 1.30 -12.66
C MET A 318 9.76 -0.09 -13.22
N ARG A 319 8.70 -0.75 -12.73
CA ARG A 319 8.30 -2.07 -13.19
C ARG A 319 6.78 -2.20 -13.26
N ARG A 320 6.26 -2.52 -14.45
CA ARG A 320 4.89 -2.98 -14.64
C ARG A 320 4.80 -4.49 -14.41
N TYR A 321 3.86 -4.91 -13.57
CA TYR A 321 3.54 -6.30 -13.30
C TYR A 321 2.36 -6.71 -14.18
N MET A 322 2.66 -7.47 -15.23
CA MET A 322 1.66 -7.99 -16.17
C MET A 322 0.77 -9.05 -15.52
N GLY A 323 -0.48 -9.17 -15.99
CA GLY A 323 -1.38 -10.25 -15.59
C GLY A 323 -2.09 -10.07 -14.25
N VAL A 324 -1.89 -8.95 -13.55
CA VAL A 324 -2.41 -8.77 -12.19
C VAL A 324 -3.08 -7.42 -11.97
N PRO A 325 -4.03 -7.33 -11.02
CA PRO A 325 -4.73 -6.10 -10.70
C PRO A 325 -4.06 -5.31 -9.58
N HIS A 326 -4.66 -4.17 -9.27
CA HIS A 326 -4.16 -3.18 -8.31
C HIS A 326 -3.55 -3.76 -7.01
N PRO A 327 -4.22 -4.61 -6.18
CA PRO A 327 -3.64 -5.03 -4.89
C PRO A 327 -2.75 -6.28 -4.94
N PHE A 328 -2.17 -6.65 -6.08
CA PHE A 328 -1.44 -7.91 -6.27
C PHE A 328 -0.27 -8.13 -5.30
N MET A 329 0.36 -7.05 -4.83
CA MET A 329 1.48 -7.09 -3.90
C MET A 329 1.14 -7.78 -2.58
N HIS A 330 -0.13 -7.74 -2.15
CA HIS A 330 -0.57 -8.42 -0.94
C HIS A 330 -0.80 -9.93 -1.14
N MET A 331 -0.86 -10.39 -2.39
CA MET A 331 -1.25 -11.76 -2.72
C MET A 331 0.00 -12.66 -2.77
N LEU A 332 0.52 -13.04 -1.61
CA LEU A 332 1.80 -13.75 -1.51
C LEU A 332 1.75 -15.22 -1.96
N LEU A 333 0.55 -15.74 -2.25
CA LEU A 333 0.34 -17.06 -2.85
C LEU A 333 0.48 -17.06 -4.38
N ILE A 334 0.50 -15.89 -5.03
CA ILE A 334 0.70 -15.78 -6.49
C ILE A 334 2.12 -15.34 -6.81
N LYS A 335 2.60 -15.68 -8.01
CA LYS A 335 3.98 -15.43 -8.42
C LYS A 335 4.34 -13.95 -8.39
N LYS A 336 3.45 -13.08 -8.86
CA LYS A 336 3.69 -11.62 -8.92
C LYS A 336 3.82 -10.96 -7.55
N GLY A 337 3.07 -11.42 -6.54
CA GLY A 337 3.23 -10.94 -5.17
C GLY A 337 4.61 -11.28 -4.62
N GLN A 338 5.10 -12.50 -4.87
CA GLN A 338 6.43 -12.93 -4.45
C GLN A 338 7.56 -12.20 -5.21
N GLU A 339 7.39 -11.97 -6.51
CA GLU A 339 8.31 -11.16 -7.31
C GLU A 339 8.41 -9.73 -6.76
N TYR A 340 7.29 -9.11 -6.39
CA TYR A 340 7.25 -7.78 -5.79
C TYR A 340 8.04 -7.72 -4.47
N VAL A 341 7.84 -8.68 -3.56
CA VAL A 341 8.59 -8.72 -2.29
C VAL A 341 10.09 -8.82 -2.54
N LYS A 342 10.53 -9.66 -3.47
CA LYS A 342 11.95 -9.79 -3.82
C LYS A 342 12.51 -8.47 -4.36
N GLU A 343 11.76 -7.79 -5.22
CA GLU A 343 12.14 -6.51 -5.81
C GLU A 343 12.28 -5.42 -4.75
N ILE A 344 11.28 -5.21 -3.88
CA ILE A 344 11.35 -4.16 -2.87
C ILE A 344 12.48 -4.41 -1.87
N CYS A 345 12.76 -5.67 -1.52
CA CYS A 345 13.90 -6.01 -0.66
C CYS A 345 15.21 -5.61 -1.36
N ALA A 346 15.38 -5.93 -2.64
CA ALA A 346 16.58 -5.56 -3.39
C ALA A 346 16.76 -4.03 -3.50
N GLN A 347 15.68 -3.29 -3.76
CA GLN A 347 15.71 -1.83 -3.81
C GLN A 347 16.09 -1.22 -2.45
N LEU A 348 15.50 -1.74 -1.36
CA LEU A 348 15.80 -1.31 0.00
C LEU A 348 17.24 -1.62 0.41
N SER A 349 17.71 -2.85 0.17
CA SER A 349 19.10 -3.24 0.47
C SER A 349 20.10 -2.37 -0.30
N THR A 350 19.83 -2.08 -1.57
CA THR A 350 20.65 -1.17 -2.38
C THR A 350 20.66 0.24 -1.80
N ALA A 351 19.50 0.79 -1.46
CA ALA A 351 19.37 2.15 -0.94
C ALA A 351 20.03 2.33 0.44
N HIS A 352 20.01 1.28 1.26
CA HIS A 352 20.58 1.29 2.60
C HIS A 352 22.00 0.72 2.69
N SER A 353 22.58 0.26 1.57
CA SER A 353 23.93 -0.34 1.49
C SER A 353 24.12 -1.55 2.43
N LEU A 354 23.17 -2.48 2.37
CA LEU A 354 23.09 -3.69 3.20
C LEU A 354 23.71 -4.94 2.56
#